data_AF-A0A0L9V5A2-F1
#
_entry.id   AF-A0A0L9V5A2-F1
#
_cell.length_a   1.000
_cell.length_b   1.000
_cell.length_c   1.000
_cell.angle_alpha   90.00
_cell.angle_beta   90.00
_cell.angle_gamma   90.00
#
_symmetry.space_group_name_H-M   'P 1'
#
loop_
_entity.id
_entity.type
_entity.pdbx_description
1 polymer ?
#
loop_
_entity_poly.entity_id
_entity_poly.type
_entity_poly.pdbx_seq_one_letter_code
_entity_poly.pdbx_strand_id
1 'polypeptide(L)'
;MARRSCGPNLGGWISEEEAQTNFIDHWRLRKVIPHKYSILRFFRREGFIFQEWLERQRLKTFVEMDDQWYPDLLKKEFWTSIVGFHPRGEKTYLGIEGMHKFVVYQDCLGDPNQARDYSLYRTGEMKRDYCLCAFVIAWILLPRGDNHAQLTTEDVCIIHLLKENIQTNWETSISDNMIKLTRLEATSLPYVVFVFKVHHYFHIDCVEESCETYGKRNVVDKIALHHMGLRHGVEGWTFKDENHVEEEAPIGSSSASIRPKS
;
A
#
# COMPACT_ATOMS: atom_id res chain seq x y z
N MET A 1 -3.03 -4.88 48.26
CA MET A 1 -3.81 -5.61 47.24
C MET A 1 -2.89 -5.91 46.08
N ALA A 2 -2.73 -7.18 45.72
CA ALA A 2 -1.82 -7.63 44.68
C ALA A 2 -2.35 -7.25 43.28
N ARG A 3 -1.48 -6.66 42.45
CA ARG A 3 -1.75 -6.39 41.03
C ARG A 3 -1.85 -7.73 40.31
N ARG A 4 -3.00 -8.02 39.69
CA ARG A 4 -3.12 -9.12 38.72
C ARG A 4 -2.46 -8.67 37.43
N SER A 5 -1.27 -9.20 37.14
CA SER A 5 -0.72 -9.21 35.79
C SER A 5 -1.55 -10.18 34.96
N CYS A 6 -2.42 -9.67 34.09
CA CYS A 6 -2.99 -10.49 33.01
C CYS A 6 -2.12 -10.29 31.78
N GLY A 7 -1.00 -11.00 31.73
CA GLY A 7 -0.31 -11.26 30.47
C GLY A 7 -0.89 -12.54 29.87
N PRO A 8 -1.21 -12.61 28.57
CA PRO A 8 -1.54 -13.88 27.96
C PRO A 8 -0.33 -14.81 28.07
N ASN A 9 -0.53 -16.00 28.65
CA ASN A 9 0.49 -17.02 28.71
C ASN A 9 0.75 -17.53 27.28
N LEU A 10 1.86 -17.08 26.69
CA LEU A 10 2.30 -17.37 25.31
C LEU A 10 3.13 -18.66 25.19
N GLY A 11 3.10 -19.53 26.20
CA GLY A 11 3.70 -20.88 26.09
C GLY A 11 2.97 -21.71 25.03
N GLY A 12 3.67 -22.08 23.95
CA GLY A 12 3.19 -23.01 22.92
C GLY A 12 2.91 -22.42 21.52
N TRP A 13 3.25 -21.16 21.26
CA TRP A 13 2.88 -20.48 20.01
C TRP A 13 4.00 -20.42 18.97
N ILE A 14 5.25 -20.56 19.41
CA ILE A 14 6.41 -20.90 18.57
C ILE A 14 7.05 -22.10 19.26
N SER A 15 7.07 -23.26 18.61
CA SER A 15 7.56 -24.50 19.23
C SER A 15 9.07 -24.52 19.43
N GLU A 16 9.81 -23.68 18.68
CA GLU A 16 11.27 -23.53 18.78
C GLU A 16 11.66 -22.26 19.52
N GLU A 17 12.34 -22.44 20.65
CA GLU A 17 12.85 -21.37 21.51
C GLU A 17 13.90 -20.49 20.78
N GLU A 18 14.68 -21.08 19.87
CA GLU A 18 15.66 -20.37 19.04
C GLU A 18 14.99 -19.50 17.97
N ALA A 19 13.95 -20.00 17.29
CA ALA A 19 13.17 -19.23 16.31
C ALA A 19 12.44 -18.06 16.98
N GLN A 20 11.93 -18.28 18.20
CA GLN A 20 11.35 -17.22 19.01
C GLN A 20 12.40 -16.16 19.37
N THR A 21 13.58 -16.57 19.86
CA THR A 21 14.67 -15.66 20.26
C THR A 21 15.24 -14.86 19.07
N ASN A 22 15.49 -15.52 17.94
CA ASN A 22 15.93 -14.86 16.72
C ASN A 22 14.90 -13.84 16.21
N PHE A 23 13.61 -14.18 16.24
CA PHE A 23 12.54 -13.24 15.90
C PHE A 23 12.57 -12.00 16.80
N ILE A 24 12.81 -12.18 18.10
CA ILE A 24 12.82 -11.11 19.11
C ILE A 24 13.96 -10.11 18.89
N ASP A 25 15.17 -10.59 18.66
CA ASP A 25 16.35 -9.73 18.54
C ASP A 25 16.33 -8.93 17.24
N HIS A 26 15.89 -9.55 16.14
CA HIS A 26 15.71 -8.85 14.87
C HIS A 26 14.57 -7.84 14.94
N TRP A 27 13.52 -8.08 15.75
CA TRP A 27 12.35 -7.21 15.87
C TRP A 27 12.67 -5.85 16.50
N ARG A 28 13.35 -5.84 17.64
CA ARG A 28 13.64 -4.61 18.42
C ARG A 28 14.48 -3.59 17.66
N LEU A 29 15.22 -4.04 16.64
CA LEU A 29 16.08 -3.20 15.83
C LEU A 29 15.40 -2.68 14.57
N ARG A 30 14.17 -3.11 14.25
CA ARG A 30 13.50 -2.70 13.00
C ARG A 30 12.83 -1.35 13.13
N LYS A 31 12.94 -0.58 12.06
CA LYS A 31 12.17 0.65 11.89
C LYS A 31 10.69 0.34 11.69
N VAL A 32 9.84 0.98 12.47
CA VAL A 32 8.41 1.04 12.18
C VAL A 32 8.16 2.12 11.15
N ILE A 33 7.33 1.84 10.14
CA ILE A 33 6.84 2.89 9.24
C ILE A 33 5.40 3.25 9.64
N PRO A 34 5.13 4.54 9.90
CA PRO A 34 3.77 5.00 10.09
C PRO A 34 2.97 4.69 8.82
N HIS A 35 1.83 4.03 8.98
CA HIS A 35 1.03 3.59 7.83
C HIS A 35 0.64 4.79 6.95
N LYS A 36 0.47 4.54 5.64
CA LYS A 36 -0.14 5.53 4.74
C LYS A 36 -1.64 5.39 4.79
N TYR A 37 -2.35 6.50 4.72
CA TYR A 37 -3.82 6.51 4.67
C TYR A 37 -4.28 7.42 3.55
N SER A 38 -5.50 7.23 3.09
CA SER A 38 -6.08 7.95 1.97
C SER A 38 -7.46 8.43 2.36
N ILE A 39 -7.81 9.68 2.01
CA ILE A 39 -9.16 10.21 2.23
C ILE A 39 -9.96 9.97 0.95
N LEU A 40 -10.79 8.93 0.91
CA LEU A 40 -11.50 8.52 -0.31
C LEU A 40 -12.47 9.59 -0.80
N ARG A 41 -13.00 10.40 0.12
CA ARG A 41 -13.86 11.55 -0.20
C ARG A 41 -13.14 12.62 -1.05
N PHE A 42 -11.83 12.80 -0.89
CA PHE A 42 -11.06 13.72 -1.71
C PHE A 42 -11.06 13.23 -3.17
N PHE A 43 -10.66 11.98 -3.40
CA PHE A 43 -10.59 11.40 -4.75
C PHE A 43 -11.93 11.38 -5.48
N ARG A 44 -13.03 11.11 -4.77
CA ARG A 44 -14.37 11.21 -5.35
C ARG A 44 -14.68 12.62 -5.89
N ARG A 45 -14.30 13.67 -5.16
CA ARG A 45 -14.53 15.06 -5.59
C ARG A 45 -13.66 15.44 -6.78
N GLU A 46 -12.47 14.86 -6.86
CA GLU A 46 -11.50 15.05 -7.94
C GLU A 46 -11.81 14.21 -9.19
N GLY A 47 -12.93 13.47 -9.22
CA GLY A 47 -13.41 12.72 -10.39
C GLY A 47 -12.76 11.35 -10.60
N PHE A 48 -12.10 10.81 -9.58
CA PHE A 48 -11.65 9.42 -9.59
C PHE A 48 -12.81 8.46 -9.30
N ILE A 49 -12.63 7.19 -9.66
CA ILE A 49 -13.59 6.09 -9.51
C ILE A 49 -13.03 4.96 -8.63
N PHE A 50 -11.70 4.77 -8.58
CA PHE A 50 -11.07 3.63 -7.88
C PHE A 50 -11.52 3.49 -6.42
N GLN A 51 -11.85 4.60 -5.74
CA GLN A 51 -12.31 4.58 -4.36
C GLN A 51 -13.62 3.80 -4.20
N GLU A 52 -14.48 3.74 -5.23
CA GLU A 52 -15.69 2.93 -5.20
C GLU A 52 -15.36 1.43 -5.15
N TRP A 53 -14.28 1.01 -5.80
CA TRP A 53 -13.84 -0.40 -5.79
C TRP A 53 -13.47 -0.82 -4.37
N LEU A 54 -12.78 0.06 -3.63
CA LEU A 54 -12.43 -0.16 -2.22
C LEU A 54 -13.67 -0.17 -1.31
N GLU A 55 -14.61 0.75 -1.54
CA GLU A 55 -15.83 0.84 -0.74
C GLU A 55 -16.74 -0.39 -0.91
N ARG A 56 -16.87 -0.93 -2.14
CA ARG A 56 -17.63 -2.16 -2.41
C ARG A 56 -17.07 -3.37 -1.65
N GLN A 57 -15.77 -3.37 -1.40
CA GLN A 57 -15.04 -4.39 -0.65
C GLN A 57 -14.96 -4.10 0.86
N ARG A 58 -15.66 -3.06 1.34
CA ARG A 58 -15.68 -2.62 2.75
C ARG A 58 -14.31 -2.22 3.30
N LEU A 59 -13.38 -1.81 2.42
CA LEU A 59 -12.02 -1.42 2.80
C LEU A 59 -11.89 0.02 3.29
N LYS A 60 -12.97 0.81 3.20
CA LYS A 60 -12.95 2.24 3.55
C LYS A 60 -12.35 2.52 4.92
N THR A 61 -12.88 1.90 5.97
CA THR A 61 -12.42 2.12 7.35
C THR A 61 -10.95 1.77 7.52
N PHE A 62 -10.46 0.79 6.78
CA PHE A 62 -9.05 0.40 6.81
C PHE A 62 -8.15 1.42 6.07
N VAL A 63 -8.57 1.87 4.89
CA VAL A 63 -7.80 2.79 4.05
C VAL A 63 -7.78 4.23 4.57
N GLU A 64 -8.85 4.65 5.25
CA GLU A 64 -9.00 5.97 5.86
C GLU A 64 -8.54 6.01 7.33
N MET A 65 -7.89 4.97 7.85
CA MET A 65 -7.43 4.92 9.23
C MET A 65 -6.41 6.03 9.50
N ASP A 66 -6.64 6.92 10.46
CA ASP A 66 -5.75 8.06 10.73
C ASP A 66 -5.51 8.30 12.23
N ASP A 67 -5.86 7.30 13.04
CA ASP A 67 -5.77 7.38 14.49
C ASP A 67 -4.34 7.48 15.00
N GLN A 68 -4.22 7.99 16.22
CA GLN A 68 -2.95 7.98 16.95
C GLN A 68 -2.48 6.55 17.23
N TRP A 69 -1.17 6.34 17.22
CA TRP A 69 -0.55 5.10 17.64
C TRP A 69 0.46 5.34 18.75
N TYR A 70 0.80 4.27 19.46
CA TYR A 70 1.65 4.32 20.64
C TYR A 70 2.87 3.44 20.37
N PRO A 71 4.01 4.03 19.94
CA PRO A 71 5.19 3.28 19.54
C PRO A 71 5.70 2.37 20.67
N ASP A 72 5.67 2.88 21.89
CA ASP A 72 6.12 2.20 23.09
C ASP A 72 5.28 0.95 23.42
N LEU A 73 4.01 0.91 22.95
CA LEU A 73 3.08 -0.21 23.14
C LEU A 73 3.28 -1.35 22.12
N LEU A 74 4.08 -1.15 21.07
CA LEU A 74 4.44 -2.20 20.11
C LEU A 74 5.50 -3.16 20.70
N LYS A 75 5.21 -3.66 21.90
CA LYS A 75 6.06 -4.61 22.63
C LYS A 75 6.04 -5.98 21.95
N LYS A 76 7.06 -6.79 22.25
CA LYS A 76 7.31 -8.14 21.72
C LYS A 76 6.06 -9.02 21.72
N GLU A 77 5.24 -8.94 22.75
CA GLU A 77 4.06 -9.76 22.99
C GLU A 77 2.95 -9.48 21.96
N PHE A 78 2.88 -8.23 21.50
CA PHE A 78 1.87 -7.75 20.54
C PHE A 78 2.01 -8.41 19.18
N TRP A 79 3.24 -8.46 18.66
CA TRP A 79 3.51 -9.01 17.33
C TRP A 79 3.62 -10.52 17.33
N THR A 80 4.04 -11.12 18.44
CA THR A 80 3.98 -12.58 18.60
C THR A 80 2.54 -13.09 18.51
N SER A 81 1.56 -12.35 19.04
CA SER A 81 0.13 -12.68 18.89
C SER A 81 -0.35 -12.61 17.43
N ILE A 82 0.19 -11.69 16.63
CA ILE A 82 -0.12 -11.56 15.20
C ILE A 82 0.51 -12.68 14.38
N VAL A 83 1.76 -13.06 14.67
CA VAL A 83 2.42 -14.19 14.00
C VAL A 83 1.72 -15.51 14.33
N GLY A 84 1.12 -15.63 15.52
CA GLY A 84 0.24 -16.74 15.89
C GLY A 84 -1.18 -16.64 15.34
N PHE A 85 -1.57 -15.50 14.76
CA PHE A 85 -2.88 -15.30 14.14
C PHE A 85 -2.94 -16.11 12.85
N HIS A 86 -3.77 -17.15 12.84
CA HIS A 86 -4.01 -17.99 11.67
C HIS A 86 -5.41 -17.68 11.13
N PRO A 87 -5.52 -16.81 10.11
CA PRO A 87 -6.80 -16.59 9.44
C PRO A 87 -7.28 -17.90 8.85
N ARG A 88 -8.56 -18.23 9.05
CA ARG A 88 -9.17 -19.48 8.56
C ARG A 88 -9.56 -19.44 7.09
N GLY A 89 -8.87 -18.62 6.28
CA GLY A 89 -9.25 -18.34 4.91
C GLY A 89 -8.15 -18.62 3.90
N GLU A 90 -8.55 -19.11 2.74
CA GLU A 90 -7.67 -19.26 1.57
C GLU A 90 -7.17 -17.90 1.06
N LYS A 91 -5.95 -17.89 0.52
CA LYS A 91 -5.40 -16.71 -0.15
C LYS A 91 -6.19 -16.44 -1.42
N THR A 92 -6.65 -15.20 -1.58
CA THR A 92 -7.50 -14.81 -2.70
C THR A 92 -6.74 -14.46 -3.98
N TYR A 93 -5.45 -14.16 -3.90
CA TYR A 93 -4.63 -13.78 -5.05
C TYR A 93 -3.69 -14.89 -5.54
N LEU A 94 -3.62 -16.04 -4.84
CA LEU A 94 -2.85 -17.21 -5.30
C LEU A 94 -3.56 -17.85 -6.50
N GLY A 95 -3.34 -17.27 -7.67
CA GLY A 95 -3.80 -17.82 -8.94
C GLY A 95 -5.32 -17.93 -8.99
N ILE A 96 -6.01 -16.81 -9.22
CA ILE A 96 -7.41 -16.83 -9.64
C ILE A 96 -7.47 -17.74 -10.87
N GLU A 97 -8.14 -18.87 -10.74
CA GLU A 97 -8.18 -19.90 -11.78
C GLU A 97 -8.74 -19.30 -13.07
N GLY A 98 -8.04 -19.52 -14.19
CA GLY A 98 -8.40 -18.93 -15.48
C GLY A 98 -8.08 -17.43 -15.65
N MET A 99 -7.50 -16.75 -14.66
CA MET A 99 -7.12 -15.34 -14.80
C MET A 99 -5.86 -15.18 -15.65
N HIS A 100 -6.03 -14.60 -16.84
CA HIS A 100 -4.93 -14.22 -17.71
C HIS A 100 -4.36 -12.86 -17.30
N LYS A 101 -3.36 -12.87 -16.40
CA LYS A 101 -2.68 -11.69 -15.83
C LYS A 101 -2.28 -10.64 -16.87
N PHE A 102 -1.82 -11.09 -18.03
CA PHE A 102 -1.45 -10.21 -19.14
C PHE A 102 -2.64 -9.39 -19.66
N VAL A 103 -3.79 -10.05 -19.88
CA VAL A 103 -5.03 -9.40 -20.34
C VAL A 103 -5.51 -8.39 -19.29
N VAL A 104 -5.51 -8.78 -18.02
CA VAL A 104 -5.86 -7.88 -16.92
C VAL A 104 -4.97 -6.64 -16.89
N TYR A 105 -3.65 -6.83 -17.01
CA TYR A 105 -2.73 -5.70 -17.04
C TYR A 105 -2.95 -4.83 -18.29
N GLN A 106 -3.18 -5.43 -19.46
CA GLN A 106 -3.50 -4.69 -20.69
C GLN A 106 -4.75 -3.81 -20.55
N ASP A 107 -5.80 -4.31 -19.91
CA ASP A 107 -7.02 -3.54 -19.66
C ASP A 107 -6.78 -2.32 -18.76
N CYS A 108 -5.76 -2.39 -17.90
CA CYS A 108 -5.35 -1.29 -17.04
C CYS A 108 -4.61 -0.18 -17.78
N LEU A 109 -4.07 -0.42 -18.98
CA LEU A 109 -3.24 0.52 -19.73
C LEU A 109 -4.07 1.65 -20.36
N GLY A 110 -3.45 2.82 -20.51
CA GLY A 110 -4.04 3.95 -21.25
C GLY A 110 -4.32 3.58 -22.70
N ASP A 111 -3.31 3.07 -23.41
CA ASP A 111 -3.43 2.48 -24.75
C ASP A 111 -3.12 0.97 -24.70
N PRO A 112 -4.12 0.08 -24.83
CA PRO A 112 -3.90 -1.36 -24.78
C PRO A 112 -3.25 -1.94 -26.05
N ASN A 113 -3.26 -1.22 -27.18
CA ASN A 113 -2.79 -1.71 -28.47
C ASN A 113 -1.33 -1.35 -28.76
N GLN A 114 -0.73 -0.47 -27.96
CA GLN A 114 0.66 -0.09 -28.11
C GLN A 114 1.59 -1.29 -27.90
N ALA A 115 2.55 -1.48 -28.80
CA ALA A 115 3.58 -2.52 -28.66
C ALA A 115 4.55 -2.16 -27.52
N ARG A 116 4.77 -3.08 -26.58
CA ARG A 116 5.55 -2.83 -25.35
C ARG A 116 6.30 -4.06 -24.88
N ASP A 117 7.29 -3.82 -24.02
CA ASP A 117 7.94 -4.87 -23.25
C ASP A 117 7.09 -5.22 -22.02
N TYR A 118 6.48 -6.39 -22.05
CA TYR A 118 5.65 -6.93 -20.96
C TYR A 118 6.44 -7.79 -19.96
N SER A 119 7.77 -7.72 -19.99
CA SER A 119 8.62 -8.32 -18.96
C SER A 119 8.38 -7.73 -17.57
N LEU A 120 7.89 -6.47 -17.51
CA LEU A 120 7.61 -5.73 -16.28
C LEU A 120 6.25 -5.03 -16.38
N TYR A 121 5.44 -5.14 -15.34
CA TYR A 121 4.19 -4.40 -15.21
C TYR A 121 4.47 -3.02 -14.61
N ARG A 122 4.31 -1.93 -15.37
CA ARG A 122 4.66 -0.56 -14.97
C ARG A 122 3.43 0.27 -14.64
N THR A 123 3.50 1.06 -13.58
CA THR A 123 2.36 1.91 -13.16
C THR A 123 2.22 3.20 -13.97
N GLY A 124 3.31 3.69 -14.58
CA GLY A 124 3.32 4.95 -15.33
C GLY A 124 2.53 4.93 -16.65
N GLU A 125 2.14 3.76 -17.13
CA GLU A 125 1.42 3.57 -18.40
C GLU A 125 -0.07 3.22 -18.20
N MET A 126 -0.49 3.10 -16.95
CA MET A 126 -1.84 2.71 -16.57
C MET A 126 -2.77 3.92 -16.57
N LYS A 127 -4.05 3.70 -16.83
CA LYS A 127 -5.09 4.74 -16.62
C LYS A 127 -5.05 5.18 -15.16
N ARG A 128 -5.38 6.45 -14.92
CA ARG A 128 -5.23 7.11 -13.61
C ARG A 128 -5.83 6.34 -12.43
N ASP A 129 -7.01 5.75 -12.60
CA ASP A 129 -7.70 4.99 -11.54
C ASP A 129 -7.00 3.69 -11.19
N TYR A 130 -6.53 2.94 -12.19
CA TYR A 130 -5.76 1.72 -11.96
C TYR A 130 -4.39 2.03 -11.36
N CYS A 131 -3.74 3.10 -11.82
CA CYS A 131 -2.49 3.59 -11.27
C CYS A 131 -2.64 3.93 -9.78
N LEU A 132 -3.65 4.71 -9.43
CA LEU A 132 -3.91 5.10 -8.04
C LEU A 132 -4.33 3.91 -7.16
N CYS A 133 -5.12 2.98 -7.70
CA CYS A 133 -5.45 1.72 -7.04
C CYS A 133 -4.18 0.93 -6.70
N ALA A 134 -3.25 0.80 -7.66
CA ALA A 134 -1.96 0.14 -7.44
C ALA A 134 -1.16 0.78 -6.30
N PHE A 135 -1.10 2.11 -6.25
CA PHE A 135 -0.42 2.81 -5.17
C PHE A 135 -1.09 2.58 -3.82
N VAL A 136 -2.43 2.60 -3.74
CA VAL A 136 -3.16 2.28 -2.50
C VAL A 136 -2.90 0.84 -2.06
N ILE A 137 -2.84 -0.12 -2.99
CA ILE A 137 -2.45 -1.50 -2.68
C ILE A 137 -1.03 -1.51 -2.10
N ALA A 138 -0.04 -0.96 -2.82
CA ALA A 138 1.37 -1.03 -2.44
C ALA A 138 1.79 -0.14 -1.26
N TRP A 139 0.92 0.75 -0.79
CA TRP A 139 1.18 1.64 0.35
C TRP A 139 0.33 1.39 1.58
N ILE A 140 -0.89 0.87 1.39
CA ILE A 140 -1.89 0.80 2.46
C ILE A 140 -2.35 -0.65 2.66
N LEU A 141 -2.84 -1.31 1.61
CA LEU A 141 -3.42 -2.64 1.76
C LEU A 141 -2.36 -3.72 1.94
N LEU A 142 -1.30 -3.68 1.12
CA LEU A 142 -0.17 -4.61 1.11
C LEU A 142 1.15 -3.81 0.93
N PRO A 143 1.50 -2.97 1.92
CA PRO A 143 2.70 -2.16 1.88
C PRO A 143 3.96 -2.99 1.66
N ARG A 144 4.78 -2.52 0.74
CA ARG A 144 6.13 -3.05 0.47
C ARG A 144 7.16 -1.93 0.48
N GLY A 145 8.42 -2.28 0.74
CA GLY A 145 9.48 -1.31 1.05
C GLY A 145 9.96 -0.46 -0.13
N ASP A 146 9.84 -0.96 -1.37
CA ASP A 146 10.42 -0.33 -2.55
C ASP A 146 9.64 -0.63 -3.86
N ASN A 147 10.11 -0.01 -4.95
CA ASN A 147 9.68 -0.22 -6.32
C ASN A 147 8.17 -0.06 -6.59
N HIS A 148 7.58 1.05 -6.12
CA HIS A 148 6.17 1.39 -6.39
C HIS A 148 5.88 1.76 -7.86
N ALA A 149 6.92 1.87 -8.70
CA ALA A 149 6.77 2.08 -10.14
C ALA A 149 6.43 0.80 -10.90
N GLN A 150 6.53 -0.36 -10.25
CA GLN A 150 6.25 -1.67 -10.84
C GLN A 150 5.21 -2.43 -10.02
N LEU A 151 4.30 -3.09 -10.73
CA LEU A 151 3.35 -4.03 -10.16
C LEU A 151 4.00 -5.40 -10.03
N THR A 152 3.75 -6.04 -8.91
CA THR A 152 3.86 -7.48 -8.76
C THR A 152 2.66 -8.16 -9.42
N THR A 153 2.77 -9.46 -9.62
CA THR A 153 1.62 -10.28 -10.04
C THR A 153 0.45 -10.18 -9.04
N GLU A 154 0.75 -10.08 -7.76
CA GLU A 154 -0.23 -9.96 -6.69
C GLU A 154 -1.04 -8.66 -6.82
N ASP A 155 -0.40 -7.54 -7.16
CA ASP A 155 -1.11 -6.29 -7.39
C ASP A 155 -2.06 -6.38 -8.60
N VAL A 156 -1.61 -7.00 -9.70
CA VAL A 156 -2.44 -7.18 -10.89
C VAL A 156 -3.69 -8.00 -10.56
N CYS A 157 -3.54 -9.09 -9.80
CA CYS A 157 -4.67 -9.88 -9.31
C CYS A 157 -5.63 -9.03 -8.45
N ILE A 158 -5.09 -8.25 -7.51
CA ILE A 158 -5.91 -7.49 -6.57
C ILE A 158 -6.65 -6.35 -7.27
N ILE A 159 -6.01 -5.67 -8.23
CA ILE A 159 -6.67 -4.66 -9.06
C ILE A 159 -7.88 -5.26 -9.76
N HIS A 160 -7.75 -6.46 -10.34
CA HIS A 160 -8.86 -7.17 -10.97
C HIS A 160 -9.97 -7.51 -9.97
N LEU A 161 -9.62 -8.09 -8.82
CA LEU A 161 -10.59 -8.44 -7.77
C LEU A 161 -11.39 -7.23 -7.29
N LEU A 162 -10.70 -6.11 -7.04
CA LEU A 162 -11.32 -4.84 -6.65
C LEU A 162 -12.25 -4.32 -7.74
N LYS A 163 -11.76 -4.28 -8.98
CA LYS A 163 -12.45 -3.69 -10.14
C LYS A 163 -13.71 -4.46 -10.53
N GLU A 164 -13.65 -5.79 -10.49
CA GLU A 164 -14.76 -6.70 -10.79
C GLU A 164 -15.61 -7.03 -9.56
N ASN A 165 -15.25 -6.45 -8.40
CA ASN A 165 -15.93 -6.66 -7.13
C ASN A 165 -16.06 -8.14 -6.75
N ILE A 166 -15.00 -8.91 -6.98
CA ILE A 166 -14.91 -10.31 -6.55
C ILE A 166 -14.56 -10.32 -5.06
N GLN A 167 -15.36 -11.03 -4.26
CA GLN A 167 -15.19 -11.04 -2.80
C GLN A 167 -13.79 -11.50 -2.41
N THR A 168 -13.09 -10.65 -1.68
CA THR A 168 -11.70 -10.88 -1.28
C THR A 168 -11.59 -11.11 0.23
N ASN A 169 -10.82 -12.11 0.65
CA ASN A 169 -10.48 -12.32 2.05
C ASN A 169 -9.32 -11.39 2.45
N TRP A 170 -9.69 -10.17 2.79
CA TRP A 170 -8.74 -9.13 3.20
C TRP A 170 -8.03 -9.46 4.51
N GLU A 171 -8.69 -10.17 5.44
CA GLU A 171 -8.09 -10.63 6.69
C GLU A 171 -6.87 -11.50 6.41
N THR A 172 -7.04 -12.58 5.64
CA THR A 172 -5.95 -13.46 5.22
C THR A 172 -4.87 -12.71 4.45
N SER A 173 -5.26 -11.85 3.50
CA SER A 173 -4.30 -11.14 2.65
C SER A 173 -3.41 -10.19 3.46
N ILE A 174 -4.00 -9.42 4.38
CA ILE A 174 -3.28 -8.47 5.24
C ILE A 174 -2.38 -9.23 6.21
N SER A 175 -2.88 -10.26 6.90
CA SER A 175 -2.07 -11.03 7.84
C SER A 175 -0.91 -11.76 7.17
N ASP A 176 -1.10 -12.29 5.97
CA ASP A 176 -0.03 -12.94 5.21
C ASP A 176 1.06 -11.95 4.81
N ASN A 177 0.68 -10.74 4.41
CA ASN A 177 1.64 -9.67 4.14
C ASN A 177 2.39 -9.27 5.43
N MET A 178 1.71 -9.20 6.56
CA MET A 178 2.35 -8.96 7.86
C MET A 178 3.39 -10.04 8.17
N ILE A 179 3.03 -11.32 8.07
CA ILE A 179 3.94 -12.47 8.30
C ILE A 179 5.10 -12.46 7.30
N LYS A 180 4.86 -12.14 6.03
CA LYS A 180 5.90 -12.04 5.01
C LYS A 180 6.92 -10.95 5.36
N LEU A 181 6.46 -9.78 5.80
CA LEU A 181 7.33 -8.67 6.18
C LEU A 181 8.10 -8.95 7.48
N THR A 182 7.50 -9.67 8.44
CA THR A 182 8.24 -10.04 9.65
C THR A 182 9.42 -10.99 9.35
N ARG A 183 9.35 -11.78 8.28
CA ARG A 183 10.46 -12.64 7.82
C ARG A 183 11.58 -11.89 7.08
N LEU A 184 11.35 -10.64 6.66
CA LEU A 184 12.34 -9.85 5.92
C LEU A 184 13.11 -8.91 6.86
N GLU A 185 14.32 -9.32 7.25
CA GLU A 185 15.16 -8.70 8.30
C GLU A 185 15.37 -7.18 8.17
N ALA A 186 15.43 -6.64 6.95
CA ALA A 186 15.69 -5.22 6.69
C ALA A 186 14.43 -4.39 6.39
N THR A 187 13.24 -5.00 6.34
CA THR A 187 12.02 -4.27 6.00
C THR A 187 11.38 -3.62 7.21
N SER A 188 10.84 -2.42 6.99
CA SER A 188 10.08 -1.74 8.04
C SER A 188 8.70 -2.35 8.21
N LEU A 189 8.19 -2.28 9.42
CA LEU A 189 6.96 -2.95 9.81
C LEU A 189 5.75 -2.02 9.63
N PRO A 190 4.74 -2.42 8.83
CA PRO A 190 3.55 -1.61 8.57
C PRO A 190 2.38 -1.92 9.53
N TYR A 191 1.24 -1.26 9.31
CA TYR A 191 -0.05 -1.49 10.00
C TYR A 191 -0.12 -1.21 11.50
N VAL A 192 0.80 -0.39 12.04
CA VAL A 192 0.89 -0.17 13.49
C VAL A 192 -0.40 0.33 14.15
N VAL A 193 -1.18 1.20 13.50
CA VAL A 193 -2.49 1.63 14.05
C VAL A 193 -3.52 0.53 13.97
N PHE A 194 -3.56 -0.22 12.86
CA PHE A 194 -4.52 -1.32 12.72
C PHE A 194 -4.30 -2.37 13.81
N VAL A 195 -3.04 -2.76 13.99
CA VAL A 195 -2.58 -3.63 15.06
C VAL A 195 -3.03 -3.10 16.42
N PHE A 196 -2.77 -1.82 16.68
CA PHE A 196 -3.19 -1.17 17.92
C PHE A 196 -4.70 -1.23 18.16
N LYS A 197 -5.51 -0.93 17.15
CA LYS A 197 -6.98 -0.99 17.24
C LYS A 197 -7.51 -2.40 17.53
N VAL A 198 -6.96 -3.42 16.88
CA VAL A 198 -7.35 -4.82 17.12
C VAL A 198 -7.13 -5.17 18.58
N HIS A 199 -6.00 -4.78 19.15
CA HIS A 199 -5.66 -5.07 20.53
C HIS A 199 -6.48 -4.27 21.55
N HIS A 200 -6.76 -2.99 21.27
CA HIS A 200 -7.71 -2.21 22.08
C HIS A 200 -9.10 -2.84 22.07
N TYR A 201 -9.54 -3.37 20.93
CA TYR A 201 -10.79 -4.13 20.84
C TYR A 201 -10.78 -5.38 21.74
N PHE A 202 -9.63 -6.01 21.96
CA PHE A 202 -9.45 -7.12 22.90
C PHE A 202 -9.17 -6.67 24.36
N HIS A 203 -9.47 -5.42 24.71
CA HIS A 203 -9.47 -4.87 26.09
C HIS A 203 -8.11 -4.87 26.81
N ILE A 204 -7.01 -4.68 26.10
CA ILE A 204 -5.71 -4.52 26.77
C ILE A 204 -5.48 -3.03 27.05
N ASP A 205 -5.46 -2.71 28.34
CA ASP A 205 -5.45 -1.35 28.86
C ASP A 205 -4.13 -0.64 28.52
N CYS A 206 -4.22 0.49 27.81
CA CYS A 206 -3.09 1.22 27.23
C CYS A 206 -2.78 2.51 28.00
N VAL A 207 -2.91 2.48 29.33
CA VAL A 207 -2.84 3.70 30.15
C VAL A 207 -1.37 4.07 30.42
N GLU A 208 -1.03 5.33 30.13
CA GLU A 208 0.23 6.06 30.43
C GLU A 208 1.35 6.13 29.35
N GLU A 209 1.12 5.77 28.09
CA GLU A 209 2.18 5.82 27.05
C GLU A 209 2.09 7.01 26.08
N SER A 210 3.24 7.42 25.52
CA SER A 210 3.34 8.52 24.57
C SER A 210 2.78 8.13 23.20
N CYS A 211 1.98 9.00 22.57
CA CYS A 211 1.36 8.74 21.28
C CYS A 211 1.98 9.58 20.16
N GLU A 212 2.01 9.01 18.96
CA GLU A 212 2.40 9.67 17.73
C GLU A 212 1.19 9.90 16.83
N THR A 213 1.18 11.05 16.15
CA THR A 213 0.18 11.43 15.14
C THR A 213 0.79 11.40 13.75
N TYR A 214 -0.04 11.16 12.73
CA TYR A 214 0.42 11.18 11.34
C TYR A 214 0.91 12.54 10.87
N GLY A 215 2.04 12.54 10.17
CA GLY A 215 2.52 13.70 9.43
C GLY A 215 1.89 13.80 8.04
N LYS A 216 2.06 14.95 7.37
CA LYS A 216 1.57 15.19 6.01
C LYS A 216 2.07 14.17 4.97
N ARG A 217 3.19 13.49 5.24
CA ARG A 217 3.81 12.49 4.33
C ARG A 217 3.08 11.14 4.34
N ASN A 218 2.22 10.92 5.33
CA ASN A 218 1.43 9.71 5.49
C ASN A 218 0.11 9.75 4.73
N VAL A 219 -0.36 10.94 4.38
CA VAL A 219 -1.58 11.11 3.59
C VAL A 219 -1.27 10.87 2.13
N VAL A 220 -2.08 10.02 1.49
CA VAL A 220 -2.16 9.91 0.04
C VAL A 220 -3.17 10.96 -0.41
N ASP A 221 -2.63 12.11 -0.81
CA ASP A 221 -3.40 13.30 -1.19
C ASP A 221 -2.91 13.88 -2.53
N LYS A 222 -3.22 15.16 -2.76
CA LYS A 222 -2.75 15.93 -3.92
C LYS A 222 -1.23 15.83 -4.16
N ILE A 223 -0.42 15.83 -3.11
CA ILE A 223 1.05 15.78 -3.24
C ILE A 223 1.46 14.41 -3.77
N ALA A 224 0.80 13.34 -3.32
CA ALA A 224 1.04 12.01 -3.83
C ALA A 224 0.71 11.91 -5.33
N LEU A 225 -0.41 12.50 -5.77
CA LEU A 225 -0.78 12.55 -7.20
C LEU A 225 0.30 13.22 -8.06
N HIS A 226 0.89 14.32 -7.59
CA HIS A 226 1.99 14.97 -8.30
C HIS A 226 3.24 14.09 -8.39
N HIS A 227 3.59 13.37 -7.33
CA HIS A 227 4.71 12.41 -7.36
C HIS A 227 4.46 11.22 -8.28
N MET A 228 3.19 10.88 -8.53
CA MET A 228 2.77 9.86 -9.50
C MET A 228 2.77 10.38 -10.96
N GLY A 229 3.12 11.65 -11.18
CA GLY A 229 3.17 12.24 -12.52
C GLY A 229 1.84 12.84 -13.00
N LEU A 230 0.80 12.90 -12.14
CA LEU A 230 -0.46 13.55 -12.49
C LEU A 230 -0.40 15.06 -12.29
N ARG A 231 -1.13 15.77 -13.15
CA ARG A 231 -1.33 17.22 -13.09
C ARG A 231 -2.82 17.52 -13.12
N HIS A 232 -3.19 18.56 -12.38
CA HIS A 232 -4.56 19.06 -12.37
C HIS A 232 -4.71 20.13 -13.46
N GLY A 233 -5.48 19.83 -14.50
CA GLY A 233 -5.86 20.73 -15.58
C GLY A 233 -7.32 21.14 -15.53
N VAL A 234 -7.82 21.68 -16.64
CA VAL A 234 -9.24 22.09 -16.80
C VAL A 234 -10.18 20.89 -16.75
N GLU A 235 -9.73 19.74 -17.26
CA GLU A 235 -10.47 18.48 -17.30
C GLU A 235 -10.24 17.60 -16.05
N GLY A 236 -9.61 18.15 -15.02
CA GLY A 236 -9.23 17.43 -13.80
C GLY A 236 -7.83 16.81 -13.87
N TRP A 237 -7.62 15.67 -13.23
CA TRP A 237 -6.30 15.04 -13.11
C TRP A 237 -5.97 14.15 -14.32
N THR A 238 -4.87 14.47 -15.01
CA THR A 238 -4.34 13.72 -16.18
C THR A 238 -2.83 13.53 -16.07
N PHE A 239 -2.26 12.62 -16.86
CA PHE A 239 -0.81 12.41 -16.89
C PHE A 239 -0.12 13.52 -17.68
N LYS A 240 1.13 13.83 -17.29
CA LYS A 240 1.92 14.92 -17.88
C LYS A 240 2.08 14.78 -19.41
N ASP A 241 2.15 13.56 -19.92
CA ASP A 241 2.46 13.30 -21.34
C ASP A 241 1.21 13.18 -22.23
N GLU A 242 0.00 13.29 -21.65
CA GLU A 242 -1.26 13.31 -22.41
C GLU A 242 -1.52 14.68 -23.08
N ASN A 243 -0.80 15.73 -22.67
CA ASN A 243 -0.92 17.08 -23.24
C ASN A 243 0.28 17.45 -24.13
N HIS A 244 0.45 16.73 -25.24
CA HIS A 244 1.21 17.23 -26.40
C HIS A 244 0.27 17.97 -27.35
N VAL A 245 -0.19 19.16 -26.94
CA VAL A 245 -0.54 20.21 -27.89
C VAL A 245 0.45 21.32 -27.62
N GLU A 246 1.64 21.18 -28.20
CA GLU A 246 2.56 22.31 -28.31
C GLU A 246 1.90 23.33 -29.24
N GLU A 247 1.54 24.46 -28.67
CA GLU A 247 1.13 25.66 -29.37
C GLU A 247 2.28 26.08 -30.31
N GLU A 248 2.11 25.88 -31.62
CA GLU A 248 3.10 26.30 -32.61
C GLU A 248 3.30 27.83 -32.51
N ALA A 249 4.45 28.24 -31.98
CA ALA A 249 4.92 29.62 -32.09
C ALA A 249 5.52 29.85 -33.49
N PRO A 250 5.29 31.03 -34.11
CA PRO A 250 5.51 31.22 -35.54
C PRO A 250 6.99 31.33 -35.90
N ILE A 251 7.28 30.84 -37.11
CA ILE A 251 8.57 30.82 -37.80
C ILE A 251 9.22 32.22 -37.77
N GLY A 252 10.41 32.30 -37.15
CA GLY A 252 11.26 33.49 -37.12
C GLY A 252 12.72 33.15 -37.43
N SER A 253 13.11 33.39 -38.68
CA SER A 253 14.44 33.43 -39.31
C SER A 253 15.72 33.54 -38.42
N SER A 254 16.69 32.64 -38.71
CA SER A 254 18.17 32.82 -38.86
C SER A 254 18.93 33.68 -37.83
N SER A 255 20.00 33.22 -37.19
CA SER A 255 21.30 33.00 -37.85
C SER A 255 22.29 32.13 -37.04
N ALA A 256 23.10 31.38 -37.79
CA ALA A 256 24.12 30.46 -37.35
C ALA A 256 25.25 31.09 -36.49
N SER A 257 25.76 30.31 -35.54
CA SER A 257 27.12 30.48 -34.99
C SER A 257 27.74 29.10 -34.78
N ILE A 258 28.73 28.81 -35.62
CA ILE A 258 29.58 27.62 -35.58
C ILE A 258 30.61 27.82 -34.45
N ARG A 259 30.78 26.82 -33.58
CA ARG A 259 31.89 26.76 -32.61
C ARG A 259 32.74 25.53 -32.92
N PRO A 260 34.06 25.65 -33.15
CA PRO A 260 34.91 24.50 -33.36
C PRO A 260 35.27 23.84 -32.02
N LYS A 261 35.43 22.50 -32.05
CA LYS A 261 36.01 21.72 -30.96
C LYS A 261 37.53 21.62 -31.14
N SER A 262 38.26 22.15 -30.16
CA SER A 262 39.49 21.60 -29.56
C SER A 262 40.00 22.58 -28.52
#